data_AF-F2JWJ3-F1
#
_entry.id   AF-F2JWJ3-F1
#
_cell.length_a   1.000
_cell.length_b   1.000
_cell.length_c   1.000
_cell.angle_alpha   90.00
_cell.angle_beta   90.00
_cell.angle_gamma   90.00
#
_symmetry.space_group_name_H-M   'P 1'
#
loop_
_entity.id
_entity.type
_entity.pdbx_description
1 polymer ?
#
loop_
_entity_poly.entity_id
_entity_poly.type
_entity_poly.pdbx_seq_one_letter_code
_entity_poly.pdbx_strand_id
1 'polypeptide(L)'
;MSIEIIIALYQEDYLTDKEVIDWADDKILKEEEPFDYLYMLSLKGPRHCLSLPSTDFPIAKQLTYSERFALRATKLNLESEEDCDHFREWVASASLGEDLSLPEVMFGYHIDEDFYCTDNHSGGLKYFKEEMPNLIDKTKNLAEALWSKIA
;
A
#
# COMPACT_ATOMS: atom_id res chain seq x y z
N MET A 1 15.45 10.78 0.47
CA MET A 1 14.01 10.86 0.79
C MET A 1 13.43 9.47 0.83
N SER A 2 13.34 8.93 2.04
CA SER A 2 12.79 7.63 2.40
C SER A 2 11.62 7.77 3.40
N ILE A 3 11.59 8.86 4.19
CA ILE A 3 10.60 9.08 5.24
C ILE A 3 9.17 9.19 4.70
N GLU A 4 8.96 9.90 3.59
CA GLU A 4 7.63 10.07 3.01
C GLU A 4 7.00 8.73 2.61
N ILE A 5 7.83 7.78 2.19
CA ILE A 5 7.40 6.41 1.84
C ILE A 5 7.15 5.59 3.11
N ILE A 6 8.00 5.69 4.12
CA ILE A 6 7.79 5.01 5.41
C ILE A 6 6.47 5.44 6.04
N ILE A 7 6.17 6.73 6.02
CA ILE A 7 4.93 7.27 6.55
C ILE A 7 3.73 6.83 5.69
N ALA A 8 3.88 6.77 4.36
CA ALA A 8 2.82 6.25 3.50
C ALA A 8 2.52 4.76 3.79
N LEU A 9 3.55 3.93 3.97
CA LEU A 9 3.40 2.52 4.35
C LEU A 9 2.77 2.38 5.74
N TYR A 10 3.14 3.24 6.69
CA TYR A 10 2.50 3.30 8.00
C TYR A 10 1.01 3.66 7.91
N GLN A 11 0.64 4.67 7.11
CA GLN A 11 -0.76 5.08 6.92
C GLN A 11 -1.63 4.03 6.22
N GLU A 12 -1.01 3.16 5.41
CA GLU A 12 -1.68 2.02 4.79
C GLU A 12 -1.62 0.74 5.67
N ASP A 13 -1.30 0.88 6.97
CA ASP A 13 -1.24 -0.20 7.96
C ASP A 13 -0.22 -1.32 7.62
N TYR A 14 0.80 -0.99 6.83
CA TYR A 14 1.88 -1.94 6.50
C TYR A 14 2.98 -1.98 7.54
N LEU A 15 3.11 -0.92 8.35
CA LEU A 15 4.10 -0.79 9.41
C LEU A 15 3.39 -0.47 10.71
N THR A 16 3.87 -1.06 11.80
CA THR A 16 3.49 -0.74 13.16
C THR A 16 4.22 0.51 13.66
N ASP A 17 3.72 1.13 14.73
CA ASP A 17 4.42 2.22 15.42
C ASP A 17 5.86 1.81 15.77
N LYS A 18 6.05 0.57 16.22
CA LYS A 18 7.36 0.02 16.60
C LYS A 18 8.29 -0.09 15.39
N GLU A 19 7.84 -0.60 14.25
CA GLU A 19 8.69 -0.74 13.07
C GLU A 19 9.15 0.61 12.52
N VAL A 20 8.29 1.63 12.58
CA VAL A 20 8.67 3.00 12.18
C VAL A 20 9.69 3.61 13.16
N ILE A 21 9.52 3.38 14.47
CA ILE A 21 10.48 3.83 15.49
C ILE A 21 11.83 3.12 15.32
N ASP A 22 11.83 1.79 15.20
CA ASP A 22 13.05 0.99 15.02
C ASP A 22 13.79 1.43 13.73
N TRP A 23 13.06 1.72 12.66
CA TRP A 23 13.62 2.29 11.42
C TRP A 23 14.24 3.68 11.65
N ALA A 24 13.57 4.56 12.39
CA ALA A 24 14.08 5.90 12.67
C ALA A 24 15.35 5.85 13.53
N ASP A 25 15.37 4.98 14.54
CA ASP A 25 16.54 4.75 15.40
C ASP A 25 17.74 4.24 14.60
N ASP A 26 17.53 3.29 13.68
CA ASP A 26 18.58 2.78 12.80
C ASP A 26 19.16 3.87 11.89
N LYS A 27 18.32 4.77 11.34
CA LYS A 27 18.79 5.91 10.55
C LYS A 27 19.58 6.91 11.38
N ILE A 28 19.10 7.25 12.58
CA ILE A 28 19.80 8.15 13.51
C ILE A 28 21.21 7.65 13.82
N LEU A 29 21.39 6.33 13.99
CA LEU A 29 22.69 5.74 14.31
C LEU A 29 23.67 5.70 13.12
N LYS A 30 23.16 5.73 11.89
CA LYS A 30 23.95 5.60 10.65
C LYS A 30 24.29 6.92 10.00
N GLU A 31 23.47 7.96 10.20
CA GLU A 31 23.66 9.28 9.60
C GLU A 31 24.54 10.17 10.49
N GLU A 32 25.49 10.88 9.89
CA GLU A 32 26.38 11.80 10.62
C GLU A 32 25.62 13.02 11.16
N GLU A 33 24.65 13.50 10.40
CA GLU A 33 23.73 14.58 10.77
C GLU A 33 22.28 14.16 10.47
N PRO A 34 21.63 13.39 11.36
CA PRO A 34 20.26 12.95 11.16
C PRO A 34 19.28 14.14 11.19
N PHE A 35 18.29 14.14 10.32
CA PHE A 35 17.24 15.15 10.32
C PHE A 35 16.36 15.10 11.59
N ASP A 36 15.91 16.26 12.08
CA ASP A 36 15.09 16.39 13.29
C ASP A 36 13.83 15.50 13.30
N TYR A 37 13.22 15.29 12.12
CA TYR A 37 12.04 14.43 11.98
C TYR A 37 12.30 12.97 12.38
N LEU A 38 13.55 12.47 12.26
CA LEU A 38 13.90 11.12 12.71
C LEU A 38 13.87 11.04 14.24
N TYR A 39 14.42 12.05 14.92
CA TYR A 39 14.33 12.14 16.39
C TYR A 39 12.88 12.29 16.87
N MET A 40 12.06 13.04 16.14
CA MET A 40 10.63 13.13 16.44
C MET A 40 9.93 11.77 16.32
N LEU A 41 10.18 11.02 15.25
CA LEU A 41 9.64 9.67 15.07
C LEU A 41 10.07 8.73 16.20
N SER A 42 11.36 8.69 16.52
CA SER A 42 11.92 7.87 17.59
C SER A 42 11.30 8.19 18.95
N LEU A 43 11.22 9.47 19.31
CA LEU A 43 10.85 9.91 20.66
C LEU A 43 9.34 10.07 20.87
N LYS A 44 8.58 10.39 19.82
CA LYS A 44 7.14 10.71 19.91
C LYS A 44 6.25 9.72 19.16
N GLY A 45 6.82 8.93 18.25
CA GLY A 45 6.10 7.96 17.43
C GLY A 45 5.39 8.57 16.21
N PRO A 46 5.05 7.73 15.21
CA PRO A 46 4.47 8.18 13.94
C PRO A 46 3.08 8.80 14.08
N ARG A 47 2.23 8.31 15.00
CA ARG A 47 0.88 8.89 15.23
C ARG A 47 0.94 10.36 15.61
N HIS A 48 1.86 10.71 16.50
CA HIS A 48 2.04 12.09 16.93
C HIS A 48 2.55 12.94 15.76
N CYS A 49 3.58 12.47 15.07
CA CYS A 49 4.18 13.18 13.95
C CYS A 49 3.18 13.46 12.82
N LEU A 50 2.31 12.50 12.50
CA LEU A 50 1.27 12.65 11.48
C LEU A 50 0.16 13.66 11.83
N SER A 51 0.02 14.02 13.11
CA SER A 51 -0.93 15.06 13.55
C SER A 51 -0.38 16.48 13.42
N LEU A 52 0.91 16.63 13.08
CA LEU A 52 1.56 17.92 12.95
C LEU A 52 1.31 18.53 11.56
N PRO A 53 1.37 19.87 11.44
CA PRO A 53 1.28 20.52 10.13
C PRO A 53 2.49 20.18 9.26
N SER A 54 2.33 20.32 7.94
CA SER A 54 3.38 20.01 6.96
C SER A 54 4.64 20.87 7.05
N THR A 55 4.59 21.98 7.79
CA THR A 55 5.76 22.79 8.13
C THR A 55 6.65 22.11 9.17
N ASP A 56 6.07 21.25 9.99
CA ASP A 56 6.67 20.68 11.19
C ASP A 56 6.89 19.16 11.06
N PHE A 57 6.32 18.52 10.04
CA PHE A 57 6.59 17.13 9.70
C PHE A 57 6.32 16.86 8.21
N PRO A 58 7.10 15.99 7.53
CA PRO A 58 6.92 15.72 6.11
C PRO A 58 5.56 15.11 5.80
N ILE A 59 4.96 15.53 4.70
CA ILE A 59 3.74 14.90 4.18
C ILE A 59 4.10 13.52 3.63
N ALA A 60 3.28 12.52 3.94
CA ALA A 60 3.40 11.19 3.35
C ALA A 60 3.33 11.25 1.82
N LYS A 61 4.06 10.36 1.16
CA LYS A 61 3.90 10.16 -0.28
C LYS A 61 2.47 9.68 -0.55
N GLN A 62 1.77 10.34 -1.47
CA GLN A 62 0.54 9.79 -2.03
C GLN A 62 0.89 8.61 -2.94
N LEU A 63 0.55 7.40 -2.50
CA LEU A 63 0.76 6.20 -3.29
C LEU A 63 -0.26 6.16 -4.43
N THR A 64 0.22 5.86 -5.63
CA THR A 64 -0.65 5.61 -6.79
C THR A 64 -1.50 4.36 -6.57
N TYR A 65 -2.60 4.23 -7.33
CA TYR A 65 -3.40 3.01 -7.31
C TYR A 65 -2.55 1.75 -7.53
N SER A 66 -1.67 1.75 -8.53
CA SER A 66 -0.78 0.63 -8.84
C SER A 66 0.16 0.26 -7.69
N GLU A 67 0.70 1.26 -6.98
CA GLU A 67 1.55 1.03 -5.80
C GLU A 67 0.76 0.40 -4.65
N ARG A 68 -0.46 0.90 -4.39
CA ARG A 68 -1.35 0.34 -3.34
C ARG A 68 -1.82 -1.06 -3.71
N PHE A 69 -2.17 -1.29 -4.98
CA PHE A 69 -2.52 -2.60 -5.52
C PHE A 69 -1.37 -3.57 -5.31
N ALA A 70 -0.15 -3.21 -5.73
CA ALA A 70 1.03 -4.04 -5.58
C ALA A 70 1.30 -4.40 -4.12
N LEU A 71 1.24 -3.43 -3.20
CA LEU A 71 1.43 -3.68 -1.78
C LEU A 71 0.39 -4.65 -1.21
N ARG A 72 -0.90 -4.48 -1.54
CA ARG A 72 -1.96 -5.38 -1.08
C ARG A 72 -1.80 -6.77 -1.68
N ALA A 73 -1.44 -6.83 -2.96
CA ALA A 73 -1.19 -8.07 -3.69
C ALA A 73 -0.06 -8.90 -3.04
N THR A 74 0.98 -8.27 -2.48
CA THR A 74 2.04 -9.01 -1.77
C THR A 74 1.62 -9.69 -0.48
N LYS A 75 0.53 -9.25 0.16
CA LYS A 75 0.00 -9.85 1.39
C LYS A 75 -1.23 -10.73 1.14
N LEU A 76 -1.73 -10.76 -0.09
CA LEU A 76 -2.94 -11.49 -0.45
C LEU A 76 -2.71 -12.99 -0.39
N ASN A 77 -3.54 -13.68 0.41
CA ASN A 77 -3.62 -15.13 0.41
C ASN A 77 -4.73 -15.60 -0.52
N LEU A 78 -4.37 -16.09 -1.72
CA LEU A 78 -5.33 -16.57 -2.73
C LEU A 78 -6.14 -17.81 -2.30
N GLU A 79 -5.70 -18.50 -1.24
CA GLU A 79 -6.41 -19.65 -0.67
C GLU A 79 -7.44 -19.24 0.40
N SER A 80 -7.37 -17.99 0.89
CA SER A 80 -8.30 -17.44 1.87
C SER A 80 -9.44 -16.73 1.15
N GLU A 81 -10.66 -17.27 1.27
CA GLU A 81 -11.86 -16.67 0.67
C GLU A 81 -12.13 -15.27 1.23
N GLU A 82 -11.96 -15.09 2.54
CA GLU A 82 -12.12 -13.80 3.22
C GLU A 82 -11.11 -12.75 2.70
N ASP A 83 -9.83 -13.11 2.56
CA ASP A 83 -8.82 -12.18 2.04
C ASP A 83 -9.09 -11.84 0.57
N CYS A 84 -9.51 -12.82 -0.23
CA CYS A 84 -9.89 -12.61 -1.62
C CYS A 84 -11.08 -11.65 -1.74
N ASP A 85 -12.12 -11.82 -0.92
CA ASP A 85 -13.30 -10.98 -0.99
C ASP A 85 -13.03 -9.55 -0.52
N HIS A 86 -12.30 -9.36 0.58
CA HIS A 86 -11.88 -8.03 1.02
C HIS A 86 -11.00 -7.33 -0.04
N PHE A 87 -10.09 -8.07 -0.68
CA PHE A 87 -9.26 -7.52 -1.74
C PHE A 87 -10.08 -7.15 -2.98
N ARG A 88 -11.05 -7.99 -3.38
CA ARG A 88 -11.96 -7.72 -4.51
C ARG A 88 -12.80 -6.48 -4.27
N GLU A 89 -13.38 -6.34 -3.09
CA GLU A 89 -14.16 -5.15 -2.71
C GLU A 89 -13.31 -3.88 -2.76
N TRP A 90 -12.09 -3.93 -2.21
CA TRP A 90 -11.15 -2.82 -2.29
C TRP A 90 -10.77 -2.50 -3.74
N VAL A 91 -10.46 -3.50 -4.56
CA VAL A 91 -10.07 -3.30 -5.97
C VAL A 91 -11.21 -2.67 -6.79
N ALA A 92 -12.43 -3.15 -6.62
CA ALA A 92 -13.61 -2.61 -7.30
C ALA A 92 -13.76 -1.12 -7.00
N SER A 93 -13.81 -0.77 -5.71
CA SER A 93 -14.00 0.61 -5.27
C SER A 93 -12.82 1.54 -5.57
N ALA A 94 -11.59 1.08 -5.38
CA ALA A 94 -10.39 1.90 -5.53
C ALA A 94 -9.96 2.11 -6.98
N SER A 95 -10.43 1.29 -7.92
CA SER A 95 -10.11 1.44 -9.35
C SER A 95 -10.89 2.57 -10.03
N LEU A 96 -11.99 3.02 -9.43
CA LEU A 96 -12.88 4.00 -10.05
C LEU A 96 -12.21 5.36 -10.24
N GLY A 97 -12.14 5.82 -11.49
CA GLY A 97 -11.54 7.11 -11.84
C GLY A 97 -10.02 7.07 -12.07
N GLU A 98 -9.41 5.89 -11.98
CA GLU A 98 -7.99 5.67 -12.29
C GLU A 98 -7.78 5.47 -13.81
N ASP A 99 -6.51 5.38 -14.23
CA ASP A 99 -6.14 5.23 -15.65
C ASP A 99 -6.46 3.82 -16.19
N LEU A 100 -7.48 3.75 -17.06
CA LEU A 100 -7.91 2.53 -17.76
C LEU A 100 -6.84 1.91 -18.68
N SER A 101 -5.71 2.59 -18.93
CA SER A 101 -4.59 1.99 -19.66
C SER A 101 -3.82 0.95 -18.83
N LEU A 102 -4.00 0.97 -17.51
CA LEU A 102 -3.31 0.09 -16.57
C LEU A 102 -4.08 -1.23 -16.39
N PRO A 103 -3.40 -2.40 -16.47
CA PRO A 103 -4.07 -3.69 -16.42
C PRO A 103 -4.76 -3.96 -15.07
N GLU A 104 -4.16 -3.52 -13.97
CA GLU A 104 -4.73 -3.63 -12.62
C GLU A 104 -5.98 -2.75 -12.44
N VAL A 105 -6.07 -1.61 -13.13
CA VAL A 105 -7.26 -0.74 -13.10
C VAL A 105 -8.39 -1.40 -13.88
N MET A 106 -8.12 -1.86 -15.10
CA MET A 106 -9.11 -2.59 -15.91
C MET A 106 -9.63 -3.84 -15.21
N PHE A 107 -8.73 -4.56 -14.53
CA PHE A 107 -9.10 -5.67 -13.67
C PHE A 107 -10.11 -5.23 -12.60
N GLY A 108 -9.89 -4.10 -11.94
CA GLY A 108 -10.82 -3.60 -10.93
C GLY A 108 -12.19 -3.21 -11.45
N TYR A 109 -12.27 -2.64 -12.66
CA TYR A 109 -13.55 -2.37 -13.32
C TYR A 109 -14.34 -3.66 -13.62
N HIS A 110 -13.66 -4.74 -14.03
CA HIS A 110 -14.32 -6.02 -14.22
C HIS A 110 -14.82 -6.61 -12.89
N ILE A 111 -14.03 -6.49 -11.82
CA ILE A 111 -14.48 -6.91 -10.49
C ILE A 111 -15.66 -6.06 -10.01
N ASP A 112 -15.67 -4.74 -10.24
CA ASP A 112 -16.79 -3.84 -9.90
C ASP A 112 -18.09 -4.24 -10.61
N GLU A 113 -18.03 -4.54 -11.90
CA GLU A 113 -19.17 -5.03 -12.67
C GLU A 113 -19.73 -6.35 -12.09
N ASP A 114 -18.84 -7.28 -11.73
CA ASP A 114 -19.22 -8.55 -11.13
C ASP A 114 -19.70 -8.45 -9.68
N PHE A 115 -19.27 -7.43 -8.94
CA PHE A 115 -19.57 -7.28 -7.51
C PHE A 115 -20.82 -6.44 -7.26
N TYR A 116 -21.01 -5.36 -8.02
CA TYR A 116 -22.07 -4.39 -7.79
C TYR A 116 -23.13 -4.32 -8.91
N CYS A 117 -22.81 -4.76 -10.13
CA CYS A 117 -23.71 -4.61 -11.27
C CYS A 117 -24.41 -5.91 -11.69
N THR A 118 -23.84 -7.08 -11.36
CA THR A 118 -24.41 -8.38 -11.73
C THR A 118 -24.50 -9.31 -10.52
N ASP A 119 -25.55 -10.14 -10.43
CA ASP A 119 -25.65 -11.21 -9.41
C ASP A 119 -24.66 -12.37 -9.67
N ASN A 120 -23.62 -12.16 -10.50
CA ASN A 120 -22.70 -13.18 -10.99
C ASN A 120 -21.42 -13.29 -10.15
N HIS A 121 -21.55 -13.31 -8.82
CA HIS A 121 -20.42 -13.36 -7.90
C HIS A 121 -19.45 -14.53 -8.15
N SER A 122 -19.97 -15.67 -8.66
CA SER A 122 -19.17 -16.85 -9.01
C SER A 122 -18.27 -16.64 -10.23
N GLY A 123 -18.71 -15.85 -11.22
CA GLY A 123 -17.92 -15.49 -12.40
C GLY A 123 -16.76 -14.58 -12.04
N GLY A 124 -17.02 -13.56 -11.22
CA GLY A 124 -15.99 -12.62 -10.76
C GLY A 124 -14.94 -13.27 -9.87
N LEU A 125 -15.31 -14.24 -9.02
CA LEU A 125 -14.31 -14.99 -8.24
C LEU A 125 -13.42 -15.85 -9.13
N LYS A 126 -13.99 -16.44 -10.19
CA LYS A 126 -13.21 -17.21 -11.16
C LYS A 126 -12.24 -16.31 -11.92
N TYR A 127 -12.71 -15.19 -12.47
CA TYR A 127 -11.87 -14.20 -13.16
C TYR A 127 -10.76 -13.67 -12.25
N PHE A 128 -11.10 -13.35 -10.99
CA PHE A 128 -10.14 -12.96 -9.96
C PHE A 128 -9.01 -13.98 -9.81
N LYS A 129 -9.35 -15.26 -9.59
CA LYS A 129 -8.35 -16.32 -9.38
C LYS A 129 -7.50 -16.60 -10.62
N GLU A 130 -8.05 -16.37 -11.82
CA GLU A 130 -7.33 -16.57 -13.09
C GLU A 130 -6.34 -15.43 -13.38
N GLU A 131 -6.74 -14.17 -13.17
CA GLU A 131 -5.92 -13.01 -13.53
C GLU A 131 -4.96 -12.54 -12.43
N MET A 132 -5.30 -12.72 -11.15
CA MET A 132 -4.48 -12.20 -10.04
C MET A 132 -3.03 -12.68 -10.04
N PRO A 133 -2.71 -13.96 -10.30
CA PRO A 133 -1.31 -14.40 -10.36
C PRO A 133 -0.47 -13.61 -11.37
N ASN A 134 -1.04 -13.28 -12.53
CA ASN A 134 -0.37 -12.50 -13.57
C ASN A 134 -0.19 -11.03 -13.14
N LEU A 135 -1.21 -10.44 -12.49
CA LEU A 135 -1.15 -9.06 -12.00
C LEU A 135 -0.16 -8.90 -10.83
N ILE A 136 -0.08 -9.88 -9.94
CA ILE A 136 0.94 -9.93 -8.88
C ILE A 136 2.34 -9.85 -9.51
N ASP A 137 2.60 -10.67 -10.53
CA ASP A 137 3.92 -10.72 -11.16
C ASP A 137 4.26 -9.41 -11.89
N LYS A 138 3.30 -8.82 -12.61
CA LYS A 138 3.45 -7.53 -13.31
C LYS A 138 3.70 -6.36 -12.36
N THR A 139 3.08 -6.36 -11.19
CA THR A 139 3.15 -5.25 -10.22
C THR A 139 4.21 -5.46 -9.13
N LYS A 140 4.84 -6.64 -9.06
CA LYS A 140 5.82 -7.03 -8.05
C LYS A 140 6.93 -5.99 -7.82
N ASN A 141 7.50 -5.46 -8.90
CA ASN A 141 8.59 -4.49 -8.84
C ASN A 141 8.19 -3.19 -8.14
N LEU A 142 6.91 -2.80 -8.20
CA LEU A 142 6.40 -1.61 -7.50
C LEU A 142 6.43 -1.82 -5.99
N ALA A 143 5.94 -2.97 -5.53
CA ALA A 143 6.00 -3.32 -4.11
C ALA A 143 7.45 -3.46 -3.64
N GLU A 144 8.32 -4.16 -4.38
CA GLU A 144 9.74 -4.30 -4.06
C GLU A 144 10.45 -2.95 -3.93
N ALA A 145 10.16 -2.00 -4.83
CA ALA A 145 10.73 -0.65 -4.77
C ALA A 145 10.30 0.15 -3.53
N LEU A 146 9.09 -0.10 -3.01
CA LEU A 146 8.60 0.50 -1.77
C LEU A 146 9.21 -0.18 -0.54
N TRP A 147 9.22 -1.52 -0.52
CA TRP A 147 9.81 -2.31 0.57
C TRP A 147 11.31 -2.07 0.72
N SER A 148 12.03 -1.81 -0.38
CA SER A 148 13.46 -1.51 -0.34
C SER A 148 13.80 -0.20 0.39
N LYS A 149 12.82 0.62 0.78
CA LYS A 149 13.03 1.87 1.52
C LYS A 149 13.05 1.68 3.04
N ILE A 150 12.59 0.53 3.51
CA ILE A 150 12.65 0.12 4.91
C ILE A 150 14.03 -0.46 5.25
N ALA A 151 14.71 -1.07 4.26
CA ALA A 151 16.03 -1.68 4.41
C ALA A 151 17.20 -0.68 4.56
#